data_AF-A0A6M3M029-F1
#
_entry.id   AF-A0A6M3M029-F1
#
_cell.length_a   1.000
_cell.length_b   1.000
_cell.length_c   1.000
_cell.angle_alpha   90.00
_cell.angle_beta   90.00
_cell.angle_gamma   90.00
#
_symmetry.space_group_name_H-M   'P 1'
#
loop_
_entity.id
_entity.type
_entity.pdbx_description
1 polymer ?
#
loop_
_entity_poly.entity_id
_entity_poly.type
_entity_poly.pdbx_seq_one_letter_code
_entity_poly.pdbx_strand_id
1 'polypeptide(L)'
;MEYPTVEQMIDEAPDVVSRGTLGNLKQSYNLAKYRAASCSLGKMTDNLLFVGQGIDDIIDEMAYAFGKGRIESSDYDAYIKKIESFQWGTVPAMIKEALSHKCGCKIEITQG
;
A
#
# COMPACT_ATOMS: atom_id res chain seq x y z
N MET A 1 14.00 -1.87 6.38
CA MET A 1 12.93 -0.88 6.59
C MET A 1 11.74 -1.61 7.16
N GLU A 2 11.16 -1.09 8.23
CA GLU A 2 9.88 -1.56 8.76
C GLU A 2 8.76 -0.88 7.96
N TYR A 3 7.81 -1.66 7.44
CA TYR A 3 6.68 -1.14 6.68
C TYR A 3 5.54 -0.77 7.63
N PRO A 4 4.74 0.27 7.31
CA PRO A 4 3.58 0.61 8.11
C PRO A 4 2.64 -0.60 8.30
N THR A 5 2.02 -0.72 9.47
CA THR A 5 0.93 -1.67 9.69
C THR A 5 -0.39 -1.12 9.15
N VAL A 6 -1.39 -1.99 8.94
CA VAL A 6 -2.72 -1.52 8.53
C VAL A 6 -3.37 -0.65 9.61
N GLU A 7 -3.05 -0.88 10.88
CA GLU A 7 -3.47 -0.05 12.01
C GLU A 7 -2.89 1.36 11.90
N GLN A 8 -1.58 1.49 11.62
CA GLN A 8 -0.94 2.79 11.39
C GLN A 8 -1.51 3.51 10.16
N MET A 9 -1.89 2.77 9.11
CA MET A 9 -2.60 3.37 7.97
C MET A 9 -3.92 4.01 8.41
N ILE A 10 -4.69 3.32 9.25
CA ILE A 10 -6.02 3.77 9.69
C ILE A 10 -5.91 4.91 10.69
N ASP A 11 -5.05 4.78 11.70
CA ASP A 11 -4.94 5.73 12.81
C ASP A 11 -4.36 7.08 12.36
N GLU A 12 -3.52 7.06 11.33
CA GLU A 12 -2.86 8.27 10.79
C GLU A 12 -3.48 8.72 9.46
N ALA A 13 -4.65 8.20 9.11
CA ALA A 13 -5.39 8.62 7.91
C ALA A 13 -5.86 10.08 8.03
N PRO A 14 -5.74 10.88 6.97
CA PRO A 14 -6.37 12.20 6.92
C PRO A 14 -7.89 12.10 7.15
N ASP A 15 -8.46 13.06 7.88
CA ASP A 15 -9.91 13.09 8.20
C ASP A 15 -10.84 13.15 6.97
N VAL A 16 -10.27 13.46 5.80
CA VAL A 16 -10.99 13.45 4.52
C VAL A 16 -11.28 12.03 4.02
N VAL A 17 -10.57 11.03 4.54
CA VAL A 17 -10.78 9.62 4.20
C VAL A 17 -11.90 9.06 5.07
N SER A 18 -12.89 8.44 4.43
CA SER A 18 -14.06 7.92 5.09
C SER A 18 -13.73 6.68 5.93
N ARG A 19 -14.40 6.57 7.08
CA ARG A 19 -14.27 5.39 7.96
C ARG A 19 -14.67 4.09 7.24
N GLY A 20 -15.58 4.17 6.27
CA GLY A 20 -15.99 3.03 5.46
C GLY A 20 -14.82 2.51 4.61
N THR A 21 -14.16 3.41 3.91
CA THR A 21 -12.97 3.10 3.08
C THR A 21 -11.84 2.52 3.92
N LEU A 22 -11.53 3.12 5.07
CA LEU A 22 -10.53 2.58 6.01
C LEU A 22 -10.92 1.19 6.56
N GLY A 23 -12.20 0.97 6.84
CA GLY A 23 -12.74 -0.33 7.24
C GLY A 23 -12.58 -1.40 6.14
N ASN A 24 -12.86 -1.04 4.89
CA ASN A 24 -12.70 -1.91 3.74
C ASN A 24 -11.24 -2.29 3.50
N LEU A 25 -10.31 -1.35 3.63
CA LEU A 25 -8.87 -1.63 3.58
C LEU A 25 -8.49 -2.66 4.65
N LYS A 26 -8.90 -2.44 5.91
CA LYS A 26 -8.61 -3.35 7.02
C LYS A 26 -9.12 -4.75 6.76
N GLN A 27 -10.35 -4.86 6.29
CA GLN A 27 -10.98 -6.14 5.99
C GLN A 27 -10.25 -6.87 4.86
N SER A 28 -9.95 -6.16 3.77
CA SER A 28 -9.25 -6.71 2.60
C SER A 28 -7.84 -7.18 2.98
N TYR A 29 -7.11 -6.38 3.77
CA TYR A 29 -5.78 -6.74 4.27
C TYR A 29 -5.80 -7.99 5.15
N ASN A 30 -6.72 -8.07 6.11
CA ASN A 30 -6.82 -9.24 7.00
C ASN A 30 -7.22 -10.50 6.24
N LEU A 31 -8.12 -10.38 5.26
CA LEU A 31 -8.48 -11.49 4.38
C LEU A 31 -7.28 -11.95 3.53
N ALA A 32 -6.53 -11.01 2.97
CA ALA A 32 -5.32 -11.29 2.20
C ALA A 32 -4.26 -11.99 3.05
N LYS A 33 -4.02 -11.51 4.28
CA LYS A 33 -3.09 -12.12 5.24
C LYS A 33 -3.49 -13.55 5.61
N TYR A 34 -4.76 -13.78 5.94
CA TYR A 34 -5.29 -15.11 6.25
C TYR A 34 -5.14 -16.08 5.07
N ARG A 35 -5.44 -15.61 3.86
CA ARG A 35 -5.33 -16.43 2.65
C ARG A 35 -3.89 -16.69 2.23
N ALA A 36 -3.00 -15.71 2.36
CA ALA A 36 -1.57 -15.88 2.11
C ALA A 36 -0.97 -16.99 3.00
N ALA A 37 -1.41 -17.11 4.25
CA ALA A 37 -0.99 -18.18 5.15
C ALA A 37 -1.51 -19.58 4.76
N SER A 38 -2.48 -19.68 3.85
CA SER A 38 -3.22 -20.91 3.55
C SER A 38 -3.22 -21.32 2.06
N CYS A 39 -2.54 -20.59 1.16
CA CYS A 39 -2.72 -20.76 -0.29
C CYS A 39 -1.43 -20.85 -1.13
N SER A 40 -1.60 -21.37 -2.35
CA SER A 40 -0.64 -21.36 -3.46
C SER A 40 -0.56 -20.00 -4.16
N LEU A 41 0.59 -19.68 -4.76
CA LEU A 41 0.98 -18.38 -5.34
C LEU A 41 -0.11 -17.63 -6.14
N GLY A 42 -0.86 -18.30 -7.03
CA GLY A 42 -1.88 -17.62 -7.87
C GLY A 42 -3.00 -16.94 -7.06
N LYS A 43 -3.47 -17.59 -5.98
CA LYS A 43 -4.46 -17.00 -5.07
C LYS A 43 -3.89 -15.83 -4.26
N MET A 44 -2.56 -15.79 -4.09
CA MET A 44 -1.87 -14.70 -3.41
C MET A 44 -1.93 -13.42 -4.26
N THR A 45 -1.72 -13.54 -5.57
CA THR A 45 -1.84 -12.41 -6.52
C THR A 45 -3.22 -11.80 -6.50
N ASP A 46 -4.28 -12.61 -6.54
CA ASP A 46 -5.66 -12.11 -6.46
C ASP A 46 -5.91 -11.32 -5.17
N ASN A 47 -5.36 -11.78 -4.05
CA ASN A 47 -5.51 -11.07 -2.77
C ASN A 47 -4.76 -9.73 -2.73
N LEU A 48 -3.60 -9.62 -3.41
CA LEU A 48 -2.89 -8.35 -3.53
C LEU A 48 -3.70 -7.33 -4.34
N LEU A 49 -4.43 -7.79 -5.37
CA LEU A 49 -5.34 -6.92 -6.13
C LEU A 49 -6.48 -6.39 -5.25
N PHE A 50 -7.06 -7.21 -4.37
CA PHE A 50 -8.09 -6.75 -3.43
C PHE A 50 -7.57 -5.70 -2.44
N VAL A 51 -6.36 -5.86 -1.92
CA VAL A 51 -5.74 -4.82 -1.06
C VAL A 51 -5.44 -3.57 -1.87
N GLY A 52 -4.98 -3.71 -3.12
CA GLY A 52 -4.77 -2.59 -4.06
C GLY A 52 -6.04 -1.78 -4.28
N GLN A 53 -7.18 -2.44 -4.48
CA GLN A 53 -8.46 -1.73 -4.64
C GLN A 53 -8.83 -0.88 -3.41
N GLY A 54 -8.62 -1.41 -2.20
CA GLY A 54 -8.84 -0.63 -0.98
C GLY A 54 -7.88 0.56 -0.81
N ILE A 55 -6.70 0.48 -1.43
CA ILE A 55 -5.76 1.61 -1.51
C ILE A 55 -6.22 2.63 -2.54
N ASP A 56 -6.68 2.18 -3.70
CA ASP A 56 -7.18 3.05 -4.78
C ASP A 56 -8.36 3.89 -4.27
N ASP A 57 -9.29 3.29 -3.51
CA ASP A 57 -10.42 4.00 -2.89
C ASP A 57 -9.96 5.14 -1.96
N ILE A 58 -8.86 4.95 -1.21
CA ILE A 58 -8.27 5.99 -0.35
C ILE A 58 -7.69 7.11 -1.20
N ILE A 59 -6.94 6.76 -2.24
CA ILE A 59 -6.30 7.73 -3.14
C ILE A 59 -7.37 8.59 -3.84
N ASP A 60 -8.47 7.98 -4.28
CA ASP A 60 -9.58 8.69 -4.92
C ASP A 60 -10.24 9.70 -3.98
N GLU A 61 -10.51 9.33 -2.72
CA GLU A 61 -11.07 10.25 -1.73
C GLU A 61 -10.11 11.39 -1.41
N MET A 62 -8.80 11.10 -1.28
CA MET A 62 -7.78 12.12 -1.06
C MET A 62 -7.62 13.05 -2.25
N ALA A 63 -7.59 12.52 -3.47
CA ALA A 63 -7.45 13.31 -4.69
C ALA A 63 -8.67 14.22 -4.90
N TYR A 64 -9.86 13.69 -4.62
CA TYR A 64 -11.10 14.48 -4.60
C TYR A 64 -11.02 15.60 -3.56
N ALA A 65 -10.61 15.30 -2.33
CA ALA A 65 -10.47 16.29 -1.26
C ALA A 65 -9.43 17.37 -1.60
N PHE A 66 -8.29 16.98 -2.19
CA PHE A 66 -7.23 17.88 -2.64
C PHE A 66 -7.74 18.82 -3.75
N GLY A 67 -8.45 18.30 -4.74
CA GLY A 67 -9.10 19.12 -5.78
C GLY A 67 -10.17 20.08 -5.26
N LYS A 68 -10.65 19.87 -4.02
CA LYS A 68 -11.58 20.78 -3.31
C LYS A 68 -10.89 21.68 -2.28
N GLY A 69 -9.57 21.62 -2.14
CA GLY A 69 -8.81 22.38 -1.13
C GLY A 69 -9.14 22.00 0.31
N ARG A 70 -9.52 20.73 0.56
CA ARG A 70 -9.88 20.21 1.89
C ARG A 70 -8.73 19.50 2.61
N ILE A 71 -7.60 19.35 1.93
CA ILE A 71 -6.36 18.77 2.46
C ILE A 71 -5.19 19.58 1.88
N GLU A 72 -4.20 19.85 2.71
CA GLU A 72 -2.97 20.53 2.29
C GLU A 72 -2.10 19.61 1.44
N SER A 73 -1.35 20.17 0.49
CA SER A 73 -0.46 19.39 -0.38
C SER A 73 0.57 18.58 0.41
N SER A 74 1.07 19.12 1.53
CA SER A 74 2.02 18.42 2.39
C SER A 74 1.44 17.18 3.04
N ASP A 75 0.18 17.26 3.48
CA ASP A 75 -0.50 16.14 4.15
C ASP A 75 -0.88 15.07 3.14
N TYR A 76 -1.30 15.49 1.94
CA TYR A 76 -1.53 14.62 0.79
C TYR A 76 -0.24 13.85 0.44
N ASP A 77 0.86 14.55 0.18
CA ASP A 77 2.14 13.93 -0.23
C ASP A 77 2.73 13.03 0.86
N ALA A 78 2.63 13.44 2.13
CA ALA A 78 3.11 12.64 3.25
C ALA A 78 2.35 11.32 3.37
N TYR A 79 1.03 11.37 3.21
CA TYR A 79 0.22 10.16 3.34
C TYR A 79 0.29 9.27 2.09
N ILE A 80 0.44 9.82 0.88
CA ILE A 80 0.74 9.03 -0.34
C ILE A 80 2.03 8.22 -0.16
N LYS A 81 3.13 8.83 0.31
CA LYS A 81 4.38 8.09 0.59
C LYS A 81 4.18 6.95 1.59
N LYS A 82 3.30 7.15 2.57
CA LYS A 82 2.96 6.11 3.54
C LYS A 82 2.18 4.96 2.88
N ILE A 83 1.19 5.28 2.04
CA ILE A 83 0.45 4.30 1.24
C ILE A 83 1.41 3.46 0.38
N GLU A 84 2.32 4.11 -0.34
CA GLU A 84 3.30 3.41 -1.19
C GLU A 84 4.18 2.45 -0.37
N SER A 85 4.64 2.90 0.81
CA SER A 85 5.43 2.07 1.73
C SER A 85 4.60 0.88 2.26
N PHE A 86 3.35 1.11 2.65
CA PHE A 86 2.43 0.05 3.08
C PHE A 86 2.16 -0.96 1.96
N GLN A 87 1.84 -0.48 0.75
CA GLN A 87 1.59 -1.32 -0.42
C GLN A 87 2.80 -2.20 -0.72
N TRP A 88 4.00 -1.62 -0.72
CA TRP A 88 5.23 -2.39 -0.88
C TRP A 88 5.41 -3.39 0.27
N GLY A 89 5.07 -3.03 1.50
CA GLY A 89 5.02 -3.92 2.65
C GLY A 89 4.17 -5.17 2.42
N THR A 90 3.03 -5.05 1.73
CA THR A 90 2.14 -6.18 1.42
C THR A 90 2.68 -7.13 0.35
N VAL A 91 3.67 -6.69 -0.45
CA VAL A 91 4.27 -7.54 -1.48
C VAL A 91 5.08 -8.67 -0.81
N PRO A 92 4.86 -9.94 -1.19
CA PRO A 92 5.57 -11.10 -0.63
C PRO A 92 7.08 -11.01 -0.81
N ALA A 93 7.85 -11.50 0.16
CA ALA A 93 9.32 -11.49 0.13
C ALA A 93 9.87 -12.14 -1.16
N MET A 94 9.33 -13.30 -1.55
CA MET A 94 9.73 -13.99 -2.79
C MET A 94 9.52 -13.16 -4.06
N ILE A 95 8.49 -12.31 -4.09
CA ILE A 95 8.23 -11.41 -5.23
C ILE A 95 9.21 -10.24 -5.19
N LYS A 96 9.48 -9.66 -4.01
CA LYS A 96 10.50 -8.61 -3.83
C LYS A 96 11.89 -9.08 -4.27
N GLU A 97 12.27 -10.30 -3.90
CA GLU A 97 13.52 -10.94 -4.30
C GLU A 97 13.57 -11.14 -5.82
N ALA A 98 12.53 -11.73 -6.41
CA ALA A 98 12.45 -11.92 -7.87
C ALA A 98 12.48 -10.61 -8.66
N LEU A 99 11.84 -9.55 -8.14
CA LEU A 99 11.88 -8.21 -8.75
C LEU A 99 13.27 -7.58 -8.62
N SER A 100 13.98 -7.78 -7.51
CA SER A 100 15.38 -7.32 -7.38
C SER A 100 16.28 -7.93 -8.46
N HIS A 101 16.04 -9.18 -8.83
CA HIS A 101 16.78 -9.86 -9.90
C HIS A 101 16.36 -9.44 -11.32
N LYS A 102 15.10 -9.03 -11.54
CA LYS A 102 14.58 -8.65 -12.87
C LYS A 102 14.61 -7.14 -13.16
N CYS A 103 14.42 -6.33 -12.12
CA CYS A 103 14.44 -4.87 -12.15
C CYS A 103 15.76 -4.29 -11.62
N GLY A 104 16.78 -5.14 -11.42
CA GLY A 104 18.15 -4.71 -11.24
C GLY A 104 18.66 -4.02 -12.50
N CYS A 105 18.26 -2.77 -12.72
CA CYS A 105 19.12 -1.81 -13.38
C CYS A 105 20.45 -1.90 -12.63
N LYS A 106 21.50 -2.33 -13.33
CA LYS A 106 22.86 -2.27 -12.83
C LYS A 106 23.13 -0.84 -12.37
N ILE A 107 23.02 -0.57 -11.08
CA ILE A 107 23.73 0.54 -10.47
C ILE A 107 25.16 0.02 -10.39
N GLU A 108 25.93 0.28 -11.45
CA GLU A 108 27.38 0.13 -11.39
C GLU A 108 27.87 1.13 -10.36
N ILE A 109 28.03 0.66 -9.12
CA ILE A 109 28.84 1.36 -8.13
C ILE A 109 30.27 1.17 -8.61
N THR A 110 30.75 2.11 -9.41
CA THR A 110 32.16 2.25 -9.70
C THR A 110 32.85 2.54 -8.38
N GLN A 111 33.56 1.54 -7.84
CA GLN A 111 34.52 1.78 -6.78
C GLN A 111 35.60 2.70 -7.33
N GLY A 112 35.72 3.88 -6.73
CA GLY A 112 36.82 4.83 -6.88
C GLY A 112 37.26 5.29 -5.51
#